data_AF-A0A6C0ALY6-F1
#
_entry.id   AF-A0A6C0ALY6-F1
#
_cell.length_a   1.000
_cell.length_b   1.000
_cell.length_c   1.000
_cell.angle_alpha   90.00
_cell.angle_beta   90.00
_cell.angle_gamma   90.00
#
_symmetry.space_group_name_H-M   'P 1'
#
loop_
_entity.id
_entity.type
_entity.pdbx_description
1 polymer ?
#
loop_
_entity_poly.entity_id
_entity_poly.type
_entity_poly.pdbx_seq_one_letter_code
_entity_poly.pdbx_strand_id
1 'polypeptide(L)'
;MGIQKNLNVGGIQTISNTTESTSTADGALVVSGGVGIVKNLNVEGIQKINNTVQSTSTADGALVVSGGVGIAKDLNVGGDATITGN
;
A
#
# COMPACT_ATOMS: atom_id res chain seq x y z
N MET A 1 -3.63 9.55 26.95
CA MET A 1 -4.78 10.37 26.51
C MET A 1 -4.82 10.33 24.99
N GLY A 2 -5.98 10.07 24.38
CA GLY A 2 -6.10 9.92 22.92
C GLY A 2 -7.30 10.70 22.37
N ILE A 3 -7.39 10.77 21.04
CA ILE A 3 -8.56 11.28 20.33
C ILE A 3 -9.65 10.20 20.30
N GLN A 4 -10.87 10.51 20.76
CA GLN A 4 -11.99 9.56 20.77
C GLN A 4 -12.91 9.69 19.55
N LYS A 5 -12.73 10.76 18.78
CA LYS A 5 -13.45 11.07 17.54
C LYS A 5 -12.42 11.38 16.44
N ASN A 6 -12.76 12.31 15.54
CA ASN A 6 -11.92 12.69 14.42
C ASN A 6 -10.76 13.60 14.86
N LEU A 7 -9.58 13.38 14.28
CA LEU A 7 -8.51 14.36 14.23
C LEU A 7 -8.55 15.05 12.87
N ASN A 8 -8.64 16.38 12.86
CA ASN A 8 -8.58 17.17 11.64
C ASN A 8 -7.36 18.09 11.70
N VAL A 9 -6.43 17.95 10.74
CA VAL A 9 -5.20 18.74 10.65
C VAL A 9 -5.20 19.46 9.31
N GLY A 10 -5.26 20.80 9.32
CA GLY A 10 -5.25 21.60 8.09
C GLY A 10 -3.87 21.82 7.48
N GLY A 11 -2.80 21.43 8.19
CA GLY A 11 -1.41 21.57 7.76
C GLY A 11 -0.70 20.23 7.59
N ILE A 12 0.63 20.29 7.45
CA ILE A 12 1.48 19.11 7.34
C ILE A 12 1.55 18.40 8.70
N GLN A 13 1.36 17.09 8.70
CA GLN A 13 1.66 16.23 9.83
C GLN A 13 2.99 15.51 9.58
N THR A 14 3.88 15.52 10.56
CA THR A 14 5.13 14.74 10.54
C THR A 14 5.09 13.70 11.65
N ILE A 15 5.45 12.46 11.32
CA ILE A 15 5.66 11.38 12.28
C ILE A 15 7.16 11.20 12.46
N SER A 16 7.70 11.61 13.61
CA SER A 16 9.15 11.62 13.85
C SER A 16 9.70 10.29 14.35
N ASN A 17 8.84 9.32 14.68
CA ASN A 17 9.28 7.98 15.04
C ASN A 17 9.90 7.31 13.80
N THR A 18 11.07 6.71 13.94
CA THR A 18 11.83 6.11 12.83
C THR A 18 11.78 4.59 12.83
N THR A 19 10.97 3.96 13.69
CA THR A 19 10.81 2.51 13.71
C THR A 19 10.26 2.01 12.37
N GLU A 20 11.01 1.16 11.69
CA GLU A 20 10.58 0.47 10.48
C GLU A 20 9.42 -0.49 10.78
N SER A 21 8.46 -0.57 9.86
CA SER A 21 7.36 -1.53 9.98
C SER A 21 7.78 -2.88 9.40
N THR A 22 7.59 -3.94 10.18
CA THR A 22 7.79 -5.34 9.77
C THR A 22 6.48 -6.14 9.76
N SER A 23 5.41 -5.57 10.33
CA SER A 23 4.07 -6.15 10.40
C SER A 23 3.00 -5.05 10.44
N THR A 24 1.72 -5.42 10.32
CA THR A 24 0.61 -4.46 10.39
C THR A 24 0.37 -3.88 11.79
N ALA A 25 1.14 -4.30 12.80
CA ALA A 25 0.98 -3.91 14.19
C ALA A 25 2.14 -3.05 14.73
N ASP A 26 3.15 -2.76 13.91
CA ASP A 26 4.36 -2.05 14.30
C ASP A 26 4.73 -0.90 13.33
N GLY A 27 5.79 -0.17 13.68
CA GLY A 27 6.33 0.92 12.90
C GLY A 27 5.95 2.31 13.43
N ALA A 28 6.39 3.32 12.70
CA ALA A 28 6.15 4.73 13.04
C ALA A 28 4.67 5.13 13.02
N LEU A 29 3.90 4.60 12.08
CA LEU A 29 2.47 4.87 11.90
C LEU A 29 1.74 3.54 11.66
N VAL A 30 0.82 3.19 12.56
CA VAL A 30 -0.08 2.04 12.44
C VAL A 30 -1.49 2.54 12.20
N VAL A 31 -2.14 2.03 11.15
CA VAL A 31 -3.54 2.33 10.83
C VAL A 31 -4.33 1.03 10.77
N SER A 32 -5.19 0.80 11.74
CA SER A 32 -6.02 -0.43 11.80
C SER A 32 -7.20 -0.41 10.81
N GLY A 33 -7.57 0.77 10.32
CA GLY A 33 -8.60 0.95 9.30
C GLY A 33 -8.04 1.14 7.89
N GLY A 34 -8.89 1.55 6.96
CA GLY A 34 -8.45 1.93 5.61
C GLY A 34 -7.76 3.29 5.57
N VAL A 35 -6.88 3.47 4.59
CA VAL A 35 -6.21 4.75 4.31
C VAL A 35 -6.68 5.25 2.94
N GLY A 36 -7.36 6.39 2.92
CA GLY A 36 -7.68 7.10 1.67
C GLY A 36 -6.56 8.07 1.31
N ILE A 37 -5.97 7.93 0.12
CA ILE A 37 -4.94 8.84 -0.40
C ILE A 37 -5.47 9.42 -1.72
N VAL A 38 -5.78 10.72 -1.72
CA VAL A 38 -6.38 11.40 -2.89
C VAL A 38 -5.32 11.77 -3.93
N LYS A 39 -4.08 11.98 -3.50
CA LYS A 39 -2.94 12.36 -4.35
C LYS A 39 -1.94 11.21 -4.45
N ASN A 40 -0.69 11.53 -4.79
CA ASN A 40 0.36 10.52 -4.90
C ASN A 40 0.80 10.02 -3.52
N LEU A 41 1.11 8.73 -3.43
CA LEU A 41 1.87 8.13 -2.35
C LEU A 41 3.32 7.92 -2.85
N ASN A 42 4.31 8.47 -2.14
CA ASN A 42 5.72 8.22 -2.44
C ASN A 42 6.30 7.30 -1.36
N VAL A 43 6.93 6.20 -1.78
CA VAL A 43 7.51 5.19 -0.88
C VAL A 43 8.90 4.82 -1.38
N GLU A 44 9.92 5.12 -0.59
CA GLU A 44 11.32 4.80 -0.92
C GLU A 44 11.68 3.35 -0.54
N GLY A 45 11.05 2.83 0.51
CA GLY A 45 11.26 1.47 1.00
C GLY A 45 10.49 0.40 0.23
N ILE A 46 10.63 -0.84 0.69
CA ILE A 46 9.92 -1.99 0.13
C ILE A 46 8.45 -1.96 0.57
N GLN A 47 7.55 -2.19 -0.38
CA GLN A 47 6.12 -2.35 -0.12
C GLN A 47 5.79 -3.84 -0.09
N LYS A 48 5.20 -4.31 1.01
CA LYS A 48 4.73 -5.69 1.15
C LYS A 48 3.20 -5.72 1.22
N ILE A 49 2.59 -6.43 0.28
CA ILE A 49 1.14 -6.67 0.27
C ILE A 49 0.87 -8.05 0.86
N ASN A 50 0.34 -8.09 2.08
CA ASN A 50 0.17 -9.35 2.83
C ASN A 50 -1.11 -10.13 2.47
N ASN A 51 -2.05 -9.52 1.75
CA ASN A 51 -3.24 -10.23 1.30
C ASN A 51 -2.82 -11.36 0.36
N THR A 52 -3.29 -12.59 0.61
CA THR A 52 -2.92 -13.79 -0.14
C THR A 52 -3.95 -14.20 -1.18
N VAL A 53 -5.01 -13.40 -1.38
CA VAL A 53 -6.04 -13.67 -2.39
C VAL A 53 -5.41 -13.64 -3.78
N GLN A 54 -5.49 -14.77 -4.48
CA GLN A 54 -5.10 -14.90 -5.88
C GLN A 54 -6.00 -14.04 -6.77
N SER A 55 -5.40 -13.34 -7.73
CA SER A 55 -6.15 -12.63 -8.76
C SER A 55 -6.66 -13.59 -9.83
N THR A 56 -7.92 -13.45 -10.19
CA THR A 56 -8.58 -14.15 -11.31
C THR A 56 -9.10 -13.16 -12.37
N SER A 57 -9.07 -11.86 -12.08
CA SER A 57 -9.45 -10.78 -12.98
C SER A 57 -8.71 -9.48 -12.61
N THR A 58 -8.82 -8.44 -13.45
CA THR A 58 -8.20 -7.13 -13.18
C THR A 58 -8.85 -6.35 -12.03
N ALA A 59 -9.92 -6.87 -11.42
CA ALA A 59 -10.68 -6.20 -10.37
C ALA A 59 -10.53 -6.88 -8.99
N ASP A 60 -9.74 -7.95 -8.88
CA ASP A 60 -9.57 -8.72 -7.66
C ASP A 60 -8.10 -9.06 -7.35
N GLY A 61 -7.86 -9.69 -6.20
CA GLY A 61 -6.55 -10.12 -5.75
C GLY A 61 -5.95 -9.23 -4.65
N ALA A 62 -4.69 -9.50 -4.34
CA ALA A 62 -3.95 -8.79 -3.30
C ALA A 62 -3.69 -7.31 -3.64
N LEU A 63 -3.37 -7.03 -4.90
CA LEU A 63 -3.08 -5.70 -5.43
C LEU A 63 -3.86 -5.51 -6.73
N VAL A 64 -4.72 -4.49 -6.75
CA VAL A 64 -5.47 -4.08 -7.93
C VAL A 64 -4.95 -2.72 -8.37
N VAL A 65 -4.55 -2.62 -9.64
CA VAL A 65 -4.15 -1.36 -10.27
C VAL A 65 -5.05 -1.11 -11.47
N SER A 66 -5.91 -0.09 -11.37
CA SER A 66 -6.86 0.23 -12.44
C SER A 66 -6.22 0.95 -13.63
N GLY A 67 -5.04 1.55 -13.43
CA GLY A 67 -4.23 2.15 -14.50
C GLY A 67 -3.06 1.25 -14.93
N GLY A 68 -2.08 1.84 -15.61
CA GLY A 68 -0.85 1.13 -15.98
C GLY A 68 0.14 1.03 -14.80
N VAL A 69 1.00 0.02 -14.86
CA VAL A 69 2.15 -0.13 -13.95
C VAL A 69 3.43 0.04 -14.76
N GLY A 70 4.25 1.03 -14.40
CA GLY A 70 5.60 1.19 -14.92
C GLY A 70 6.58 0.39 -14.09
N ILE A 71 7.31 -0.55 -14.70
CA ILE A 71 8.33 -1.37 -14.04
C ILE A 71 9.64 -1.12 -14.76
N ALA A 72 10.57 -0.41 -14.11
CA ALA A 72 11.84 -0.01 -14.71
C ALA A 72 12.89 -1.13 -14.76
N LYS A 73 12.73 -2.15 -13.92
CA LYS A 73 13.59 -3.35 -13.83
C LYS A 73 12.75 -4.59 -14.12
N ASP A 74 13.25 -5.75 -13.74
CA ASP A 74 12.59 -7.02 -14.00
C ASP A 74 11.33 -7.20 -13.14
N LEU A 75 10.32 -7.84 -13.73
CA LEU A 75 9.20 -8.43 -13.02
C LEU A 75 9.48 -9.92 -12.82
N ASN A 76 9.53 -10.37 -11.55
CA ASN A 76 9.65 -11.78 -11.22
C ASN A 76 8.28 -12.34 -10.79
N VAL A 77 7.82 -13.39 -11.47
CA VAL A 77 6.52 -14.04 -11.20
C VAL A 77 6.77 -15.49 -10.81
N GLY A 78 6.42 -15.85 -9.57
CA GLY A 78 6.58 -17.21 -9.05
C GLY A 78 5.48 -18.19 -9.46
N GLY A 79 4.46 -17.72 -10.20
CA GLY A 79 3.33 -18.49 -10.70
C GLY A 79 2.93 -18.02 -12.10
N ASP A 80 1.65 -18.07 -12.41
CA ASP A 80 1.16 -17.71 -13.74
C ASP A 80 1.13 -16.18 -13.95
N ALA A 81 1.49 -15.77 -15.17
CA ALA A 81 1.27 -14.43 -15.67
C ALA A 81 0.25 -14.48 -16.81
N THR A 82 -0.82 -13.70 -16.69
CA THR A 82 -1.84 -13.56 -17.75
C THR A 82 -1.71 -12.18 -18.40
N ILE A 83 -1.48 -12.16 -19.72
CA ILE A 83 -1.34 -10.93 -20.51
C ILE A 83 -2.35 -11.00 -21.65
N THR A 84 -3.32 -10.08 -21.67
CA THR A 84 -4.48 -10.14 -22.58
C THR A 84 -4.46 -9.08 -23.69
N GLY A 85 -3.57 -8.08 -23.62
CA GLY A 85 -3.46 -6.99 -24.60
C GLY A 85 -2.10 -6.96 -25.32
N ASN A 86 -2.04 -6.24 -26.44
CA ASN A 86 -0.84 -6.00 -27.27
C ASN A 86 -0.50 -4.50 -27.31
#